data_AF-A0A366KA44-F1
#
_entry.id   AF-A0A366KA44-F1
#
_cell.length_a   1.000
_cell.length_b   1.000
_cell.length_c   1.000
_cell.angle_alpha   90.00
_cell.angle_beta   90.00
_cell.angle_gamma   90.00
#
_symmetry.space_group_name_H-M   'P 1'
#
loop_
_entity.id
_entity.type
_entity.pdbx_description
1 polymer ?
#
loop_
_entity_poly.entity_id
_entity_poly.type
_entity_poly.pdbx_seq_one_letter_code
_entity_poly.pdbx_strand_id
1 'polypeptide(L)'
;MPGHAIHAQTTMDASRAVPHKTPGGSHVLRIPPQPSPHRATHRQGLPDRQEDRHPHPLGPPLPHHSGLSAKCMDRNHPDPTHLHMARPAGTVNPRRSNGAARAKIKQRLIALSGGHPICPACGQAIDLSIKHPDPRSASIDEIVPISKGGSAFKLDNCRLMHLRCNESRGNRPLKQAKTATLTQSIPLSQPW
;
A
#
# COMPACT_ATOMS: atom_id res chain seq x y z
N MET A 1 -71.66 24.07 12.67
CA MET A 1 -71.69 25.47 12.19
C MET A 1 -72.85 26.18 12.86
N PRO A 2 -72.76 27.46 13.23
CA PRO A 2 -71.61 28.39 13.16
C PRO A 2 -70.76 28.31 14.46
N GLY A 3 -69.64 29.01 14.68
CA GLY A 3 -68.93 29.97 13.82
C GLY A 3 -68.96 31.40 14.38
N HIS A 4 -67.81 31.92 14.82
CA HIS A 4 -67.27 33.28 14.53
C HIS A 4 -65.97 33.55 15.32
N ALA A 5 -65.06 34.31 14.72
CA ALA A 5 -63.84 34.86 15.34
C ALA A 5 -64.22 36.07 16.26
N ILE A 6 -63.39 36.81 17.02
CA ILE A 6 -62.01 37.33 16.94
C ILE A 6 -61.56 37.68 18.40
N HIS A 7 -60.34 38.12 18.76
CA HIS A 7 -59.17 38.61 17.99
C HIS A 7 -57.81 38.25 18.65
N ALA A 8 -56.78 39.05 18.33
CA ALA A 8 -55.35 38.95 18.65
C ALA A 8 -54.87 39.92 19.75
N GLN A 9 -53.69 39.66 20.35
CA GLN A 9 -52.59 40.58 20.76
C GLN A 9 -51.59 39.80 21.64
N THR A 10 -50.36 39.51 21.20
CA THR A 10 -49.16 40.37 21.09
C THR A 10 -48.44 40.63 22.42
N THR A 11 -47.42 39.81 22.70
CA THR A 11 -46.09 40.18 23.25
C THR A 11 -45.10 39.13 22.70
N MET A 12 -44.20 39.47 21.77
CA MET A 12 -42.84 39.95 22.05
C MET A 12 -42.18 39.27 23.27
N ASP A 13 -41.26 38.34 23.01
CA ASP A 13 -40.10 38.14 23.88
C ASP A 13 -38.86 37.82 23.04
N ALA A 14 -37.68 38.10 23.61
CA ALA A 14 -36.59 38.70 22.88
C ALA A 14 -35.61 37.72 22.22
N SER A 15 -35.11 38.16 21.07
CA SER A 15 -33.87 37.70 20.44
C SER A 15 -32.72 37.60 21.44
N ARG A 16 -32.36 36.39 21.87
CA ARG A 16 -31.10 36.15 22.59
C ARG A 16 -29.98 35.79 21.60
N ALA A 17 -29.57 36.78 20.82
CA ALA A 17 -28.40 36.68 19.96
C ALA A 17 -27.15 36.37 20.81
N VAL A 18 -26.46 35.27 20.49
CA VAL A 18 -25.20 34.92 21.14
C VAL A 18 -24.09 35.82 20.57
N PRO A 19 -23.38 36.61 21.41
CA PRO A 19 -22.34 37.51 20.93
C PRO A 19 -21.13 36.71 20.44
N HIS A 20 -20.84 36.86 19.16
CA HIS A 20 -19.63 36.36 18.50
C HIS A 20 -18.41 37.16 19.01
N LYS A 21 -17.66 36.56 19.93
CA LYS A 21 -16.43 37.16 20.50
C LYS A 21 -15.20 36.74 19.72
N THR A 22 -14.88 37.47 18.65
CA THR A 22 -13.55 37.47 18.01
C THR A 22 -12.79 38.74 18.36
N PRO A 23 -11.82 38.64 19.28
CA PRO A 23 -10.59 39.41 19.14
C PRO A 23 -9.36 38.54 19.43
N GLY A 24 -8.36 38.57 18.53
CA GLY A 24 -7.17 37.74 18.67
C GLY A 24 -6.33 37.64 17.40
N GLY A 25 -6.01 38.79 16.80
CA GLY A 25 -5.08 38.84 15.68
C GLY A 25 -3.66 38.49 16.14
N SER A 26 -3.33 37.20 16.15
CA SER A 26 -1.94 36.75 16.30
C SER A 26 -1.19 37.05 15.02
N HIS A 27 -0.37 38.11 15.03
CA HIS A 27 0.61 38.38 13.98
C HIS A 27 1.56 37.19 13.84
N VAL A 28 1.28 36.30 12.89
CA VAL A 28 2.26 35.31 12.45
C VAL A 28 3.33 36.08 11.68
N LEU A 29 4.46 36.34 12.35
CA LEU A 29 5.64 36.93 11.73
C LEU A 29 5.98 36.10 10.47
N ARG A 30 5.98 36.74 9.30
CA ARG A 30 6.50 36.14 8.07
C ARG A 30 8.00 35.92 8.27
N ILE A 31 8.39 34.71 8.68
CA ILE A 31 9.78 34.27 8.67
C ILE A 31 10.22 34.25 7.19
N PRO A 32 11.23 35.04 6.79
CA PRO A 32 11.74 34.99 5.43
C PRO A 32 12.39 33.62 5.17
N PRO A 33 12.26 33.05 3.96
CA PRO A 33 12.91 31.79 3.64
C PRO A 33 14.43 31.95 3.71
N GLN A 34 15.08 31.11 4.50
CA GLN A 34 16.54 31.07 4.60
C GLN A 34 17.13 30.63 3.24
N PRO A 35 18.16 31.31 2.70
CA PRO A 35 18.75 30.93 1.43
C PRO A 35 19.48 29.60 1.56
N SER A 36 19.14 28.64 0.68
CA SER A 36 19.86 27.38 0.54
C SER A 36 21.34 27.64 0.26
N PRO A 37 22.29 27.02 1.01
CA PRO A 37 23.69 27.08 0.67
C PRO A 37 23.94 26.25 -0.61
N HIS A 38 23.89 26.93 -1.75
CA HIS A 38 24.48 26.45 -2.99
C HIS A 38 25.99 26.26 -2.77
N ARG A 39 26.39 25.06 -2.35
CA ARG A 39 27.80 24.69 -2.31
C ARG A 39 28.28 24.49 -3.75
N ALA A 40 28.76 25.58 -4.34
CA ALA A 40 29.50 25.56 -5.59
C ALA A 40 30.73 24.66 -5.43
N THR A 41 30.66 23.43 -5.95
CA THR A 41 31.86 22.60 -6.13
C THR A 41 32.50 22.96 -7.46
N HIS A 42 33.43 23.90 -7.39
CA HIS A 42 34.19 24.36 -8.55
C HIS A 42 35.14 23.25 -9.03
N ARG A 43 34.73 22.57 -10.10
CA ARG A 43 35.56 22.06 -11.20
C ARG A 43 37.04 21.77 -10.89
N GLN A 44 37.32 20.53 -10.49
CA GLN A 44 38.55 19.79 -10.82
C GLN A 44 38.03 18.41 -11.27
N GLY A 45 38.18 18.01 -12.53
CA GLY A 45 39.49 17.78 -13.13
C GLY A 45 39.89 16.34 -12.82
N LEU A 46 39.10 15.36 -13.27
CA LEU A 46 39.51 13.95 -13.22
C LEU A 46 40.72 13.82 -14.17
N PRO A 47 41.89 13.37 -13.71
CA PRO A 47 42.95 13.00 -14.63
C PRO A 47 42.50 11.79 -15.44
N ASP A 48 42.88 11.76 -16.71
CA ASP A 48 42.74 10.58 -17.56
C ASP A 48 43.29 9.35 -16.82
N ARG A 49 42.41 8.37 -16.54
CA ARG A 49 42.86 7.00 -16.35
C ARG A 49 43.30 6.49 -17.70
N GLN A 50 44.58 6.71 -17.98
CA GLN A 50 45.38 5.91 -18.89
C GLN A 50 45.33 4.47 -18.35
N GLU A 51 44.28 3.70 -18.70
CA GLU A 51 44.21 2.28 -18.36
C GLU A 51 45.33 1.58 -19.14
N ASP A 52 46.38 1.19 -18.42
CA ASP A 52 47.59 0.60 -18.97
C ASP A 52 47.26 -0.64 -19.80
N ARG A 53 47.34 -0.47 -21.13
CA ARG A 53 47.19 -1.55 -22.12
C ARG A 53 48.36 -2.54 -22.01
N HIS A 54 48.29 -3.40 -21.00
CA HIS A 54 49.12 -4.59 -20.93
C HIS A 54 48.68 -5.55 -22.06
N PRO A 55 49.59 -5.97 -22.96
CA PRO A 55 49.23 -6.87 -24.03
C PRO A 55 48.96 -8.27 -23.47
N HIS A 56 47.71 -8.72 -23.54
CA HIS A 56 47.39 -10.12 -23.31
C HIS A 56 48.09 -10.98 -24.38
N PRO A 57 48.82 -12.05 -24.00
CA PRO A 57 49.42 -12.95 -24.98
C PRO A 57 48.32 -13.66 -25.77
N LEU A 58 48.46 -13.67 -27.09
CA LEU A 58 47.55 -14.35 -28.01
C LEU A 58 47.63 -15.86 -27.78
N GLY A 59 46.61 -16.43 -27.13
CA GLY A 59 46.39 -17.88 -27.12
C GLY A 59 46.06 -18.38 -28.54
N PRO A 60 46.39 -19.65 -28.87
CA PRO A 60 46.11 -20.21 -30.18
C PRO A 60 44.60 -20.25 -30.47
N PRO A 61 44.18 -20.09 -31.75
CA PRO A 61 42.77 -20.07 -32.11
C PRO A 61 42.08 -21.41 -31.81
N LEU A 62 40.91 -21.35 -31.19
CA LEU A 62 40.07 -22.53 -30.96
C LEU A 62 39.57 -23.10 -32.29
N PRO A 63 39.52 -24.43 -32.46
CA PRO A 63 39.00 -25.03 -33.68
C PRO A 63 37.49 -24.79 -33.82
N HIS A 64 37.11 -24.16 -34.93
CA HIS A 64 35.72 -24.06 -35.34
C HIS A 64 35.21 -25.46 -35.74
N HIS A 65 34.42 -26.10 -34.87
CA HIS A 65 33.69 -27.31 -35.24
C HIS A 65 32.45 -26.93 -36.04
N SER A 66 32.58 -26.94 -37.37
CA SER A 66 31.43 -27.01 -38.28
C SER A 66 30.59 -28.24 -37.93
N GLY A 67 29.27 -28.05 -37.88
CA GLY A 67 28.42 -28.89 -37.05
C GLY A 67 28.23 -30.32 -37.55
N LEU A 68 28.14 -31.24 -36.58
CA LEU A 68 27.22 -32.37 -36.63
C LEU A 68 26.36 -32.29 -35.38
N SER A 69 25.03 -32.29 -35.57
CA SER A 69 24.06 -32.19 -34.48
C SER A 69 24.21 -33.41 -33.57
N ALA A 70 24.82 -33.21 -32.39
CA ALA A 70 24.90 -34.23 -31.35
C ALA A 70 23.47 -34.51 -30.88
N LYS A 71 22.90 -35.62 -31.36
CA LYS A 71 21.58 -36.10 -30.97
C LYS A 71 21.52 -36.18 -29.45
N CYS A 72 20.79 -35.27 -28.82
CA CYS A 72 20.36 -35.49 -27.46
C CYS A 72 19.57 -36.81 -27.47
N MET A 73 20.09 -37.82 -26.78
CA MET A 73 19.31 -39.01 -26.46
C MET A 73 18.28 -38.59 -25.42
N ASP A 74 17.20 -38.00 -25.91
CA ASP A 74 16.08 -37.56 -25.10
C ASP A 74 15.39 -38.80 -24.54
N ARG A 75 15.71 -39.12 -23.28
CA ARG A 75 15.09 -40.21 -22.51
C ARG A 75 13.68 -39.87 -22.04
N ASN A 76 13.03 -38.87 -22.64
CA ASN A 76 11.58 -38.73 -22.63
C ASN A 76 11.03 -39.04 -24.03
N HIS A 77 10.87 -40.33 -24.32
CA HIS A 77 9.89 -40.74 -25.31
C HIS A 77 8.54 -40.80 -24.57
N PRO A 78 7.60 -39.86 -24.78
CA PRO A 78 6.29 -39.93 -24.16
C PRO A 78 5.55 -41.15 -24.72
N ASP A 79 5.03 -41.99 -23.83
CA ASP A 79 4.20 -43.13 -24.21
C ASP A 79 3.01 -42.66 -25.07
N PRO A 80 2.88 -43.14 -26.33
CA PRO A 80 1.81 -42.68 -27.23
C PRO A 80 0.42 -43.11 -26.80
N THR A 81 0.29 -43.98 -25.79
CA THR A 81 -1.00 -44.41 -25.22
C THR A 81 -1.52 -43.47 -24.13
N HIS A 82 -0.65 -42.66 -23.50
CA HIS A 82 -1.10 -41.72 -22.48
C HIS A 82 -1.58 -40.42 -23.13
N LEU A 83 -2.89 -40.35 -23.37
CA LEU A 83 -3.61 -39.16 -23.81
C LEU A 83 -3.25 -37.96 -22.93
N HIS A 84 -2.31 -37.13 -23.40
CA HIS A 84 -1.93 -35.88 -22.75
C HIS A 84 -3.09 -34.89 -22.87
N MET A 85 -4.03 -34.97 -21.93
CA MET A 85 -5.09 -34.00 -21.75
C MET A 85 -4.43 -32.65 -21.48
N ALA A 86 -4.40 -31.79 -22.50
CA ALA A 86 -3.77 -30.49 -22.42
C ALA A 86 -4.40 -29.71 -21.26
N ARG A 87 -3.65 -29.53 -20.17
CA ARG A 87 -4.12 -28.78 -19.00
C ARG A 87 -4.51 -27.39 -19.51
N PRO A 88 -5.78 -26.93 -19.35
CA PRO A 88 -6.19 -25.65 -19.87
C PRO A 88 -5.29 -24.57 -19.28
N ALA A 89 -4.85 -23.63 -20.12
CA ALA A 89 -3.93 -22.58 -19.73
C ALA A 89 -4.48 -21.85 -18.50
N GLY A 90 -3.86 -22.09 -17.34
CA GLY A 90 -4.42 -21.68 -16.06
C GLY A 90 -4.62 -20.17 -16.02
N THR A 91 -5.82 -19.72 -15.63
CA THR A 91 -6.20 -18.31 -15.57
C THR A 91 -5.10 -17.47 -14.92
N VAL A 92 -4.59 -16.47 -15.64
CA VAL A 92 -3.51 -15.58 -15.18
C VAL A 92 -3.88 -15.04 -13.80
N ASN A 93 -3.02 -15.28 -12.80
CA ASN A 93 -3.25 -14.88 -11.41
C ASN A 93 -3.63 -13.38 -11.36
N PRO A 94 -4.86 -13.01 -10.93
CA PRO A 94 -5.33 -11.63 -11.03
C PRO A 94 -4.48 -10.61 -10.27
N ARG A 95 -3.64 -11.03 -9.31
CA ARG A 95 -2.67 -10.14 -8.65
C ARG A 95 -1.55 -9.64 -9.57
N ARG A 96 -1.27 -10.38 -10.65
CA ARG A 96 -0.19 -10.11 -11.61
C ARG A 96 -0.69 -9.59 -12.96
N SER A 97 -1.98 -9.73 -13.29
CA SER A 97 -2.53 -9.29 -14.58
C SER A 97 -2.54 -7.78 -14.78
N ASN A 98 -2.59 -6.97 -13.71
CA ASN A 98 -2.50 -5.51 -13.80
C ASN A 98 -1.71 -4.91 -12.62
N GLY A 99 -0.38 -4.89 -12.76
CA GLY A 99 0.52 -4.31 -11.76
C GLY A 99 0.29 -2.81 -11.52
N ALA A 100 -0.06 -2.04 -12.55
CA ALA A 100 -0.29 -0.60 -12.45
C ALA A 100 -1.55 -0.27 -11.61
N ALA A 101 -2.65 -1.01 -11.80
CA ALA A 101 -3.83 -0.90 -10.95
C ALA A 101 -3.50 -1.25 -9.48
N ARG A 102 -2.74 -2.32 -9.25
CA ARG A 102 -2.31 -2.74 -7.91
C ARG A 102 -1.41 -1.69 -7.23
N ALA A 103 -0.52 -1.03 -7.98
CA ALA A 103 0.29 0.08 -7.49
C ALA A 103 -0.56 1.31 -7.10
N LYS A 104 -1.54 1.69 -7.93
CA LYS A 104 -2.50 2.77 -7.63
C LYS A 104 -3.30 2.48 -6.34
N ILE A 105 -3.68 1.23 -6.10
CA ILE A 105 -4.34 0.81 -4.86
C ILE A 105 -3.40 0.96 -3.66
N LYS A 106 -2.14 0.53 -3.76
CA LYS A 106 -1.13 0.74 -2.69
C LYS A 106 -1.02 2.22 -2.32
N GLN A 107 -0.92 3.11 -3.32
CA GLN A 107 -0.84 4.56 -3.11
C GLN A 107 -2.11 5.13 -2.44
N ARG A 108 -3.31 4.72 -2.90
CA ARG A 108 -4.58 5.14 -2.28
C ARG A 108 -4.70 4.71 -0.83
N LEU A 109 -4.30 3.48 -0.50
CA LEU A 109 -4.31 2.99 0.89
C LEU A 109 -3.33 3.75 1.79
N ILE A 110 -2.14 4.08 1.27
CA ILE A 110 -1.16 4.94 1.99
C ILE A 110 -1.78 6.32 2.27
N ALA A 111 -2.39 6.94 1.26
CA ALA A 111 -3.03 8.25 1.41
C ALA A 111 -4.20 8.23 2.42
N LEU A 112 -5.07 7.23 2.36
CA LEU A 112 -6.17 7.04 3.32
C LEU A 112 -5.69 6.82 4.77
N SER A 113 -4.49 6.26 4.95
CA SER A 113 -3.86 6.09 6.26
C SER A 113 -3.07 7.33 6.76
N GLY A 114 -3.17 8.48 6.08
CA GLY A 114 -2.39 9.67 6.44
C GLY A 114 -0.88 9.44 6.38
N GLY A 115 -0.42 8.54 5.51
CA GLY A 115 0.99 8.12 5.41
C GLY A 115 1.47 7.13 6.48
N HIS A 116 0.66 6.80 7.49
CA HIS A 116 1.07 6.00 8.65
C HIS A 116 0.18 4.75 8.85
N PRO A 117 0.21 3.78 7.92
CA PRO A 117 -0.68 2.62 7.98
C PRO A 117 -0.33 1.66 9.12
N ILE A 118 -1.35 1.26 9.88
CA ILE A 118 -1.25 0.28 10.96
C ILE A 118 -1.53 -1.12 10.42
N CYS A 119 -0.68 -2.09 10.77
CA CYS A 119 -0.84 -3.49 10.39
C CYS A 119 -2.00 -4.15 11.19
N PRO A 120 -3.09 -4.61 10.55
CA PRO A 120 -4.27 -5.11 11.26
C PRO A 120 -4.05 -6.48 11.93
N ALA A 121 -2.99 -7.20 11.57
CA ALA A 121 -2.66 -8.51 12.16
C ALA A 121 -1.79 -8.42 13.42
N CYS A 122 -1.02 -7.34 13.61
CA CYS A 122 -0.10 -7.21 14.74
C CYS A 122 -0.14 -5.85 15.46
N GLY A 123 -1.01 -4.92 15.05
CA GLY A 123 -1.21 -3.60 15.67
C GLY A 123 -0.07 -2.60 15.49
N GLN A 124 1.06 -3.00 14.90
CA GLN A 124 2.23 -2.13 14.70
C GLN A 124 2.12 -1.29 13.43
N ALA A 125 2.68 -0.08 13.46
CA ALA A 125 2.87 0.74 12.27
C ALA A 125 3.73 0.02 11.20
N ILE A 126 3.41 0.29 9.94
CA ILE A 126 4.13 -0.20 8.77
C ILE A 126 5.03 0.94 8.28
N ASP A 127 6.34 0.75 8.38
CA ASP A 127 7.31 1.67 7.80
C ASP A 127 7.29 1.54 6.27
N LEU A 128 7.03 2.66 5.59
CA LEU A 128 6.92 2.74 4.14
C LEU A 128 8.27 2.93 3.43
N SER A 129 9.35 3.24 4.17
CA SER A 129 10.71 3.30 3.63
C SER A 129 11.27 1.90 3.32
N ILE A 130 10.77 0.88 4.02
CA ILE A 130 11.20 -0.52 3.88
C ILE A 130 10.76 -1.10 2.53
N LYS A 131 11.75 -1.44 1.71
CA LYS A 131 11.55 -2.06 0.39
C LYS A 131 11.27 -3.56 0.50
N HIS A 132 10.51 -4.08 -0.46
CA HIS A 132 10.33 -5.52 -0.66
C HIS A 132 11.68 -6.16 -1.06
N PRO A 133 12.05 -7.37 -0.61
CA PRO A 133 11.21 -8.39 0.06
C PRO A 133 11.33 -8.47 1.58
N ASP A 134 11.62 -7.37 2.29
CA ASP A 134 11.76 -7.43 3.75
C ASP A 134 10.46 -7.89 4.48
N PRO A 135 10.55 -8.72 5.55
CA PRO A 135 9.41 -9.19 6.34
C PRO A 135 8.49 -8.11 6.96
N ARG A 136 8.99 -6.88 7.14
CA ARG A 136 8.27 -5.68 7.59
C ARG A 136 7.86 -4.76 6.43
N SER A 137 8.23 -5.06 5.17
CA SER A 137 7.81 -4.25 4.02
C SER A 137 6.29 -4.22 3.83
N ALA A 138 5.78 -3.11 3.29
CA ALA A 138 4.36 -2.89 3.06
C ALA A 138 3.82 -3.73 1.88
N SER A 139 2.99 -4.73 2.19
CA SER A 139 2.26 -5.58 1.22
C SER A 139 0.78 -5.22 1.17
N ILE A 140 0.10 -5.53 0.04
CA ILE A 140 -1.36 -5.46 -0.06
C ILE A 140 -1.95 -6.80 0.39
N ASP A 141 -2.85 -6.72 1.36
CA ASP A 141 -3.62 -7.81 1.95
C ASP A 141 -5.06 -7.78 1.40
N GLU A 142 -5.52 -8.90 0.84
CA GLU A 142 -6.91 -9.03 0.35
C GLU A 142 -7.81 -9.56 1.48
N ILE A 143 -8.74 -8.74 1.97
CA ILE A 143 -9.61 -9.05 3.12
C ILE A 143 -10.37 -10.35 2.87
N VAL A 144 -11.08 -10.42 1.74
CA VAL A 144 -11.55 -11.66 1.12
C VAL A 144 -10.48 -12.08 0.09
N PRO A 145 -9.85 -13.27 0.24
CA PRO A 145 -8.92 -13.79 -0.75
C PRO A 145 -9.59 -14.04 -2.12
N ILE A 146 -8.82 -13.91 -3.20
CA ILE A 146 -9.31 -14.13 -4.58
C ILE A 146 -9.89 -15.54 -4.78
N SER A 147 -9.26 -16.55 -4.16
CA SER A 147 -9.74 -17.94 -4.11
C SER A 147 -11.07 -18.14 -3.39
N LYS A 148 -11.64 -17.08 -2.79
CA LYS A 148 -12.93 -17.04 -2.11
C LYS A 148 -13.87 -15.99 -2.70
N GLY A 149 -13.66 -15.60 -3.96
CA GLY A 149 -14.47 -14.60 -4.68
C GLY A 149 -14.06 -13.14 -4.43
N GLY A 150 -12.98 -12.89 -3.70
CA GLY A 150 -12.47 -11.54 -3.47
C GLY A 150 -11.87 -10.88 -4.72
N SER A 151 -11.98 -9.56 -4.83
CA SER A 151 -11.36 -8.82 -5.92
C SER A 151 -9.93 -8.39 -5.58
N ALA A 152 -9.00 -8.59 -6.51
CA ALA A 152 -7.62 -8.09 -6.43
C ALA A 152 -7.50 -6.56 -6.57
N PHE A 153 -8.57 -5.88 -7.03
CA PHE A 153 -8.53 -4.49 -7.47
C PHE A 153 -9.55 -3.55 -6.81
N LYS A 154 -10.49 -4.07 -6.00
CA LYS A 154 -11.40 -3.22 -5.21
C LYS A 154 -10.68 -2.69 -3.98
N LEU A 155 -10.70 -1.37 -3.80
CA LEU A 155 -10.05 -0.69 -2.68
C LEU A 155 -10.58 -1.22 -1.33
N ASP A 156 -11.89 -1.40 -1.21
CA ASP A 156 -12.57 -1.87 0.02
C ASP A 156 -12.23 -3.32 0.39
N ASN A 157 -11.74 -4.13 -0.57
CA ASN A 157 -11.24 -5.47 -0.31
C ASN A 157 -9.71 -5.50 -0.05
N CYS A 158 -9.03 -4.36 -0.16
CA CYS A 158 -7.58 -4.26 -0.03
C CYS A 158 -7.20 -3.43 1.20
N ARG A 159 -6.12 -3.81 1.87
CA ARG A 159 -5.50 -3.00 2.94
C ARG A 159 -4.00 -3.23 2.99
N LEU A 160 -3.29 -2.44 3.80
CA LEU A 160 -1.86 -2.58 3.99
C LEU A 160 -1.54 -3.49 5.17
N MET A 161 -0.55 -4.35 4.99
CA MET A 161 -0.08 -5.30 6.01
C MET A 161 1.41 -5.58 5.80
N HIS A 162 2.15 -5.83 6.89
CA HIS A 162 3.53 -6.35 6.77
C HIS A 162 3.55 -7.64 5.94
N LEU A 163 4.56 -7.81 5.08
CA LEU A 163 4.73 -8.99 4.23
C LEU A 163 4.60 -10.30 5.03
N ARG A 164 5.38 -10.46 6.11
CA ARG A 164 5.34 -11.67 6.96
C ARG A 164 3.97 -11.97 7.56
N CYS A 165 3.20 -10.92 7.88
CA CYS A 165 1.88 -11.06 8.47
C CYS A 165 0.85 -11.52 7.42
N ASN A 166 0.99 -11.04 6.18
CA ASN A 166 0.17 -11.43 5.03
C ASN A 166 0.43 -12.89 4.63
N GLU A 167 1.70 -13.27 4.51
CA GLU A 167 2.13 -14.65 4.26
C GLU A 167 1.67 -15.60 5.36
N SER A 168 1.86 -15.23 6.62
CA SER A 168 1.36 -16.00 7.77
C SER A 168 -0.17 -16.14 7.76
N ARG A 169 -0.92 -15.09 7.39
CA ARG A 169 -2.39 -15.17 7.28
C ARG A 169 -2.82 -16.16 6.19
N GLY A 170 -2.28 -16.02 4.98
CA GLY A 170 -2.67 -16.81 3.81
C GLY A 170 -4.15 -16.68 3.44
N ASN A 171 -4.77 -17.76 2.95
CA ASN A 171 -6.18 -17.82 2.51
C ASN A 171 -7.21 -17.78 3.68
N ARG A 172 -6.85 -17.22 4.84
CA ARG A 172 -7.71 -17.16 6.03
C ARG A 172 -8.23 -15.74 6.24
N PRO A 173 -9.50 -15.52 6.62
CA PRO A 173 -9.93 -14.22 7.10
C PRO A 173 -9.10 -13.85 8.34
N LEU A 174 -8.90 -12.56 8.62
CA LEU A 174 -8.45 -12.20 9.96
C LEU A 174 -9.53 -12.60 10.96
N LYS A 175 -9.11 -13.17 12.08
CA LYS A 175 -9.99 -13.33 13.24
C LYS A 175 -10.43 -11.93 13.63
N GLN A 176 -11.74 -11.66 13.59
CA GLN A 176 -12.29 -10.45 14.20
C GLN A 176 -11.85 -10.47 15.66
N ALA A 177 -11.22 -9.38 16.12
CA ALA A 177 -11.08 -9.17 17.54
C ALA A 177 -12.50 -9.16 18.10
N LYS A 178 -12.81 -10.06 19.05
CA LYS A 178 -14.05 -9.97 19.79
C LYS A 178 -14.03 -8.61 20.47
N THR A 179 -14.86 -7.67 20.02
CA THR A 179 -15.10 -6.44 20.75
C THR A 179 -15.62 -6.87 22.12
N ALA A 180 -14.76 -6.73 23.15
CA ALA A 180 -15.21 -6.88 24.51
C ALA A 180 -16.21 -5.75 24.74
N THR A 181 -17.50 -6.08 24.73
CA THR A 181 -18.55 -5.11 25.01
C THR A 181 -18.31 -4.60 26.42
N LEU A 182 -17.84 -3.35 26.52
CA LEU A 182 -17.64 -2.64 27.78
C LEU A 182 -19.00 -2.22 28.37
N THR A 183 -19.88 -3.21 28.58
CA THR A 183 -21.08 -3.08 29.42
C THR A 183 -20.68 -3.20 30.88
N GLN A 184 -19.78 -2.32 31.33
CA GLN A 184 -19.67 -1.97 32.73
C GLN A 184 -20.16 -0.54 32.87
N SER A 185 -21.43 -0.43 33.22
CA SER A 185 -21.98 0.79 33.80
C SER A 185 -21.13 1.16 35.00
N ILE A 186 -20.28 2.18 34.84
CA ILE A 186 -19.56 2.80 35.96
C ILE A 186 -20.65 3.32 36.90
N PRO A 187 -20.79 2.80 38.13
CA PRO A 187 -21.81 3.29 39.03
C PRO A 187 -21.47 4.74 39.37
N LEU A 188 -22.40 5.65 39.06
CA LEU A 188 -22.33 7.04 39.52
C LEU A 188 -22.31 7.01 41.05
N SER A 189 -21.23 7.52 41.64
CA SER A 189 -21.15 7.75 43.08
C SER A 189 -22.29 8.68 43.49
N GLN A 190 -23.03 8.29 44.53
CA GLN A 190 -24.17 9.06 45.02
C GLN A 190 -23.74 10.48 45.45
N PRO A 191 -24.60 11.49 45.27
CA PRO A 191 -24.37 12.81 45.84
C PRO A 191 -24.37 12.73 47.38
N TRP A 192 -23.63 13.65 47.98
CA TRP A 192 -23.50 13.86 49.43
C TRP A 192 -24.74 14.51 50.04
#